data_AF-A0A662F037-F1
#
_entry.id   AF-A0A662F037-F1
#
_cell.length_a   1.000
_cell.length_b   1.000
_cell.length_c   1.000
_cell.angle_alpha   90.00
_cell.angle_beta   90.00
_cell.angle_gamma   90.00
#
_symmetry.space_group_name_H-M   'P 1'
#
loop_
_entity.id
_entity.type
_entity.pdbx_description
1 polymer ?
#
loop_
_entity_poly.entity_id
_entity_poly.type
_entity_poly.pdbx_seq_one_letter_code
_entity_poly.pdbx_strand_id
1 'polypeptide(L)'
;MKERIVQKNFVEKLDTIRKLVSVRFPKVDMQDFKMMSRIAHYHYNKKKFMITGETKEFYNFLIENGYNPFTVYRWLLLERIPEDIRFQLKQRQISQKKAISKAFRRRHENDSTLAISIKELGLNLIRRM
;
A
#
# COMPACT_ATOMS: atom_id res chain seq x y z
N MET A 1 -10.04 25.53 -10.91
CA MET A 1 -11.07 24.47 -10.80
C MET A 1 -10.62 23.04 -11.15
N LYS A 2 -9.34 22.80 -11.52
CA LYS A 2 -8.79 21.43 -11.69
C LYS A 2 -8.21 20.84 -10.37
N GLU A 3 -8.15 21.65 -9.30
CA GLU A 3 -7.84 21.43 -7.86
C GLU A 3 -8.20 20.06 -7.26
N ARG A 4 -9.50 19.76 -7.22
CA ARG A 4 -10.08 18.69 -6.37
C ARG A 4 -10.22 17.33 -7.05
N ILE A 5 -10.09 17.25 -8.38
CA ILE A 5 -10.62 16.13 -9.18
C ILE A 5 -9.78 14.85 -9.06
N VAL A 6 -8.46 14.95 -8.84
CA VAL A 6 -7.55 13.79 -8.89
C VAL A 6 -7.43 13.07 -7.53
N GLN A 7 -7.47 13.81 -6.42
CA GLN A 7 -7.30 13.24 -5.07
C GLN A 7 -8.60 12.67 -4.50
N LYS A 8 -9.73 13.37 -4.70
CA LYS A 8 -11.06 12.82 -4.42
C LYS A 8 -11.27 11.49 -5.15
N ASN A 9 -10.78 11.42 -6.38
CA ASN A 9 -10.93 10.26 -7.25
C ASN A 9 -10.46 8.94 -6.62
N PHE A 10 -9.26 8.89 -6.04
CA PHE A 10 -8.73 7.58 -5.61
C PHE A 10 -9.30 7.14 -4.26
N VAL A 11 -9.55 8.07 -3.33
CA VAL A 11 -10.15 7.74 -2.03
C VAL A 11 -11.60 7.30 -2.23
N GLU A 12 -12.38 8.06 -2.99
CA GLU A 12 -13.78 7.74 -3.31
C GLU A 12 -13.88 6.41 -4.08
N LYS A 13 -12.95 6.17 -5.03
CA LYS A 13 -12.88 4.87 -5.75
C LYS A 13 -12.51 3.72 -4.82
N LEU A 14 -11.55 3.93 -3.92
CA LEU A 14 -11.12 2.89 -3.00
C LEU A 14 -12.23 2.54 -1.99
N ASP A 15 -12.98 3.53 -1.51
CA ASP A 15 -14.17 3.30 -0.69
C ASP A 15 -15.28 2.58 -1.46
N THR A 16 -15.46 2.88 -2.74
CA THR A 16 -16.38 2.14 -3.61
C THR A 16 -15.96 0.68 -3.73
N ILE A 17 -14.67 0.41 -3.98
CA ILE A 17 -14.12 -0.94 -4.05
C ILE A 17 -14.31 -1.66 -2.71
N ARG A 18 -14.05 -1.00 -1.57
CA ARG A 18 -14.29 -1.57 -0.22
C ARG A 18 -15.73 -2.02 -0.02
N LYS A 19 -16.70 -1.19 -0.41
CA LYS A 19 -18.12 -1.55 -0.32
C LYS A 19 -18.43 -2.78 -1.16
N LEU A 20 -17.99 -2.81 -2.41
CA LEU A 20 -18.22 -3.96 -3.30
C LEU A 20 -17.55 -5.24 -2.77
N VAL A 21 -16.33 -5.12 -2.23
CA VAL A 21 -15.60 -6.26 -1.65
C VAL A 21 -16.26 -6.75 -0.37
N SER A 22 -16.73 -5.86 0.50
CA SER A 22 -17.41 -6.27 1.74
C SER A 22 -18.67 -7.09 1.48
N VAL A 23 -19.35 -6.85 0.35
CA VAL A 23 -20.54 -7.60 -0.07
C VAL A 23 -20.17 -8.97 -0.63
N ARG A 24 -19.17 -9.05 -1.52
CA ARG A 24 -18.84 -10.30 -2.24
C ARG A 24 -17.85 -11.20 -1.48
N PHE A 25 -16.98 -10.60 -0.68
CA PHE A 25 -15.90 -11.26 0.04
C PHE A 25 -15.83 -10.74 1.49
N PRO A 26 -16.81 -11.06 2.35
CA PRO A 26 -16.86 -10.56 3.74
C PRO A 26 -15.67 -11.02 4.60
N LYS A 27 -14.96 -12.08 4.17
CA LYS A 27 -13.78 -12.62 4.85
C LYS A 27 -12.46 -12.03 4.34
N VAL A 28 -12.47 -11.36 3.18
CA VAL A 28 -11.25 -10.81 2.59
C VAL A 28 -10.95 -9.45 3.22
N ASP A 29 -9.81 -9.38 3.92
CA ASP A 29 -9.27 -8.11 4.36
C ASP A 29 -8.49 -7.45 3.22
N MET A 30 -9.02 -6.34 2.71
CA MET A 30 -8.34 -5.54 1.68
C MET A 30 -7.06 -4.87 2.21
N GLN A 31 -6.88 -4.80 3.54
CA GLN A 31 -5.62 -4.41 4.17
C GLN A 31 -4.59 -5.53 4.19
N ASP A 32 -4.88 -6.74 3.69
CA ASP A 32 -3.85 -7.74 3.41
C ASP A 32 -3.00 -7.31 2.22
N PHE A 33 -1.97 -6.52 2.52
CA PHE A 33 -1.00 -6.04 1.54
C PHE A 33 -0.24 -7.17 0.86
N LYS A 34 -0.12 -8.35 1.47
CA LYS A 34 0.60 -9.48 0.87
C LYS A 34 -0.22 -10.05 -0.29
N MET A 35 -1.52 -10.27 -0.09
CA MET A 35 -2.43 -10.67 -1.16
C MET A 35 -2.48 -9.58 -2.25
N MET A 36 -2.68 -8.33 -1.86
CA MET A 36 -2.78 -7.19 -2.81
C MET A 36 -1.51 -6.99 -3.63
N SER A 37 -0.33 -7.13 -3.02
CA SER A 37 0.95 -7.07 -3.73
C SER A 37 1.09 -8.23 -4.71
N ARG A 38 0.72 -9.46 -4.31
CA ARG A 38 0.80 -10.65 -5.18
C ARG A 38 -0.08 -10.51 -6.41
N ILE A 39 -1.33 -10.06 -6.28
CA ILE A 39 -2.23 -9.84 -7.43
C ILE A 39 -1.78 -8.66 -8.31
N ALA A 40 -1.19 -7.62 -7.71
CA ALA A 40 -0.65 -6.48 -8.45
C ALA A 40 0.53 -6.88 -9.34
N HIS A 41 1.45 -7.69 -8.82
CA HIS A 41 2.57 -8.22 -9.60
C HIS A 41 2.12 -9.29 -10.61
N TYR A 42 1.13 -10.12 -10.26
CA TYR A 42 0.53 -11.07 -11.19
C TYR A 42 -0.05 -10.36 -12.42
N HIS A 43 -0.73 -9.23 -12.24
CA HIS A 43 -1.38 -8.49 -13.32
C HIS A 43 -0.41 -8.15 -14.48
N TYR A 44 0.83 -7.76 -14.16
CA TYR A 44 1.85 -7.44 -15.17
C TYR A 44 2.80 -8.60 -15.49
N ASN A 45 2.95 -9.57 -14.59
CA ASN A 45 3.91 -10.67 -14.74
C ASN A 45 3.26 -12.04 -14.48
N LYS A 46 2.22 -12.34 -15.27
CA LYS A 46 1.37 -13.54 -15.16
C LYS A 46 2.16 -14.86 -15.17
N LYS A 47 3.36 -14.89 -15.76
CA LYS A 47 4.19 -16.10 -15.89
C LYS A 47 5.00 -16.43 -14.63
N LYS A 48 5.32 -15.44 -13.79
CA LYS A 48 6.20 -15.64 -12.61
C LYS A 48 5.43 -15.89 -11.31
N PHE A 49 4.17 -15.49 -11.25
CA PHE A 49 3.34 -15.64 -10.06
C PHE A 49 2.17 -16.56 -10.38
N MET A 50 2.02 -17.64 -9.63
CA MET A 50 0.79 -18.41 -9.64
C MET A 50 -0.14 -17.83 -8.59
N ILE A 51 -1.40 -17.56 -8.92
CA ILE A 51 -2.47 -17.21 -7.96
C ILE A 51 -3.57 -18.26 -8.04
N THR A 52 -4.04 -18.72 -6.88
CA THR A 52 -5.02 -19.81 -6.75
C THR A 52 -6.01 -19.48 -5.63
N GLY A 53 -7.14 -20.21 -5.59
CA GLY A 53 -8.19 -20.05 -4.60
C GLY A 53 -8.73 -18.62 -4.52
N GLU A 54 -8.98 -18.16 -3.29
CA GLU A 54 -9.56 -16.85 -2.97
C GLU A 54 -8.74 -15.68 -3.57
N THR A 55 -7.42 -15.77 -3.65
CA THR A 55 -6.58 -14.74 -4.30
C THR A 55 -6.87 -14.61 -5.80
N LYS A 56 -7.16 -15.73 -6.48
CA LYS A 56 -7.52 -15.73 -7.91
C LYS A 56 -8.94 -15.19 -8.11
N GLU A 57 -9.87 -15.57 -7.25
CA GLU A 57 -11.25 -15.05 -7.27
C GLU A 57 -11.28 -13.54 -7.05
N PHE A 58 -10.50 -13.04 -6.08
CA PHE A 58 -10.38 -11.62 -5.81
C PHE A 58 -9.74 -10.87 -6.99
N TYR A 59 -8.71 -11.42 -7.61
CA TYR A 59 -8.13 -10.86 -8.84
C TYR A 59 -9.18 -10.77 -9.96
N ASN A 60 -9.91 -11.85 -10.21
CA ASN A 60 -10.95 -11.88 -11.24
C ASN A 60 -12.04 -10.85 -10.96
N PHE A 61 -12.48 -10.74 -9.70
CA PHE A 61 -13.44 -9.73 -9.27
C PHE A 61 -12.98 -8.30 -9.61
N LEU A 62 -11.72 -7.96 -9.34
CA LEU A 62 -11.20 -6.62 -9.68
C LEU A 62 -11.26 -6.38 -11.19
N ILE A 63 -10.87 -7.36 -11.99
CA ILE A 63 -10.90 -7.26 -13.46
C ILE A 63 -12.33 -7.16 -13.99
N GLU A 64 -13.25 -7.99 -13.50
CA GLU A 64 -14.68 -7.97 -13.85
C GLU A 64 -15.33 -6.61 -13.58
N ASN A 65 -14.88 -5.92 -12.52
CA ASN A 65 -15.38 -4.59 -12.15
C ASN A 65 -14.56 -3.45 -12.78
N GLY A 66 -13.67 -3.74 -13.73
CA GLY A 66 -12.90 -2.73 -14.47
C GLY A 66 -11.76 -2.09 -13.66
N TYR A 67 -11.38 -2.67 -12.52
CA TYR A 67 -10.29 -2.18 -11.68
C TYR A 67 -8.97 -2.85 -12.04
N ASN A 68 -7.94 -2.03 -12.27
CA ASN A 68 -6.57 -2.50 -12.42
C ASN A 68 -5.99 -2.86 -11.03
N PRO A 69 -5.61 -4.13 -10.75
CA PRO A 69 -5.16 -4.56 -9.43
C PRO A 69 -3.92 -3.82 -8.91
N PHE A 70 -3.00 -3.46 -9.81
CA PHE A 70 -1.82 -2.68 -9.44
C PHE A 70 -2.19 -1.25 -9.04
N THR A 71 -3.19 -0.67 -9.68
CA THR A 71 -3.70 0.66 -9.33
C THR A 71 -4.38 0.63 -7.96
N VAL A 72 -5.21 -0.38 -7.68
CA VAL A 72 -5.85 -0.57 -6.36
C VAL A 72 -4.79 -0.76 -5.27
N TYR A 73 -3.79 -1.62 -5.50
CA TYR A 73 -2.67 -1.81 -4.58
C TYR A 73 -1.93 -0.49 -4.31
N ARG A 74 -1.65 0.31 -5.35
CA ARG A 74 -1.01 1.61 -5.21
C ARG A 74 -1.83 2.59 -4.37
N TRP A 75 -3.16 2.58 -4.50
CA TRP A 75 -4.04 3.41 -3.68
C TRP A 75 -4.04 2.98 -2.20
N LEU A 76 -4.05 1.69 -1.91
CA LEU A 76 -3.90 1.18 -0.54
C LEU A 76 -2.56 1.62 0.09
N LEU A 77 -1.47 1.63 -0.70
CA LEU A 77 -0.18 2.16 -0.22
C LEU A 77 -0.24 3.65 0.12
N LEU A 78 -1.02 4.43 -0.63
CA LEU A 78 -1.18 5.87 -0.40
C LEU A 78 -1.96 6.18 0.88
N GLU A 79 -2.87 5.33 1.32
CA GLU A 79 -3.58 5.53 2.58
C GLU A 79 -2.69 5.43 3.82
N ARG A 80 -1.56 4.71 3.71
CA ARG A 80 -0.63 4.47 4.82
C ARG A 80 0.57 5.42 4.82
N ILE A 81 0.61 6.40 3.93
CA ILE A 81 1.71 7.37 3.93
C ILE A 81 1.59 8.30 5.16
N PRO A 82 2.73 8.66 5.78
CA PRO A 82 2.80 9.66 6.85
C PRO A 82 2.09 10.97 6.50
N GLU A 83 1.50 11.64 7.50
CA GLU A 83 0.66 12.83 7.26
C GLU A 83 1.42 13.98 6.60
N ASP A 84 2.71 14.16 6.91
CA ASP A 84 3.55 15.18 6.26
C ASP A 84 3.73 14.92 4.76
N ILE A 85 3.91 13.65 4.36
CA ILE A 85 4.00 13.23 2.97
C ILE A 85 2.63 13.33 2.31
N ARG A 86 1.56 12.98 3.04
CA ARG A 86 0.17 13.14 2.59
C ARG A 86 -0.17 14.60 2.31
N PHE A 87 0.28 15.51 3.17
CA PHE A 87 0.11 16.94 2.99
C PHE A 87 0.82 17.43 1.73
N GLN A 88 2.08 17.05 1.50
CA GLN A 88 2.82 17.38 0.27
C GLN A 88 2.10 16.84 -0.98
N LEU A 89 1.56 15.62 -0.92
CA LEU A 89 0.76 15.04 -1.99
C LEU A 89 -0.54 15.83 -2.22
N LYS A 90 -1.22 16.24 -1.14
CA LYS A 90 -2.44 17.06 -1.17
C LYS A 90 -2.18 18.41 -1.84
N GLN A 91 -1.06 19.05 -1.50
CA GLN A 91 -0.61 20.32 -2.08
C GLN A 91 0.03 20.18 -3.48
N ARG A 92 0.01 18.98 -4.08
CA ARG A 92 0.60 18.69 -5.41
C ARG A 92 2.09 18.99 -5.51
N GLN A 93 2.78 19.13 -4.38
CA GLN A 93 4.23 19.34 -4.33
C GLN A 93 4.99 18.07 -4.76
N ILE A 94 4.37 16.90 -4.58
CA ILE A 94 4.91 15.62 -5.00
C ILE A 94 3.85 14.78 -5.72
N SER A 95 4.29 13.95 -6.67
CA SER A 95 3.42 12.96 -7.31
C SER A 95 3.14 11.78 -6.39
N GLN A 96 2.07 11.02 -6.64
CA GLN A 96 1.76 9.78 -5.92
C GLN A 96 2.93 8.78 -5.93
N LYS A 97 3.64 8.63 -7.07
CA LYS A 97 4.82 7.76 -7.17
C LYS A 97 5.93 8.23 -6.22
N LYS A 98 6.18 9.54 -6.18
CA LYS A 98 7.17 10.15 -5.29
C LYS A 98 6.75 10.02 -3.82
N ALA A 99 5.47 10.18 -3.50
CA ALA A 99 4.93 10.01 -2.15
C ALA A 99 5.15 8.59 -1.60
N ILE A 100 4.83 7.57 -2.40
CA ILE A 100 5.06 6.15 -2.04
C ILE A 100 6.56 5.89 -1.83
N SER A 101 7.41 6.37 -2.75
CA SER A 101 8.86 6.21 -2.64
C SER A 101 9.42 6.88 -1.37
N LYS A 102 8.98 8.10 -1.04
CA LYS A 102 9.40 8.83 0.17
C LYS A 102 8.94 8.11 1.44
N ALA A 103 7.70 7.61 1.47
CA ALA A 103 7.18 6.83 2.60
C ALA A 103 7.92 5.49 2.77
N PHE A 104 8.30 4.84 1.67
CA PHE A 104 9.08 3.60 1.71
C PHE A 104 10.49 3.83 2.25
N ARG A 105 11.18 4.86 1.77
CA ARG A 105 12.52 5.24 2.26
C ARG A 105 12.51 5.55 3.76
N ARG A 106 11.57 6.36 4.23
CA ARG A 106 11.45 6.71 5.66
C ARG A 106 11.25 5.49 6.56
N ARG A 107 10.49 4.49 6.11
CA ARG A 107 10.33 3.23 6.86
C ARG A 107 11.67 2.50 7.01
N HIS A 108 12.45 2.38 5.93
CA HIS A 108 13.75 1.72 5.97
C HIS A 108 14.78 2.49 6.82
N GLU A 109 14.76 3.82 6.77
CA GLU A 109 15.61 4.67 7.61
C GLU A 109 15.26 4.50 9.10
N ASN A 110 13.98 4.43 9.46
CA ASN A 110 13.59 4.20 10.85
C ASN A 110 13.99 2.81 11.35
N ASP A 111 13.80 1.76 10.53
CA ASP A 111 14.15 0.39 10.89
C ASP A 111 15.66 0.25 11.14
N SER A 112 16.49 0.87 10.29
CA SER A 112 17.95 0.87 10.48
C SER A 112 18.36 1.64 11.74
N THR A 113 17.72 2.79 12.01
CA THR A 113 18.02 3.60 13.20
C THR A 113 17.63 2.88 14.48
N LEU A 114 16.47 2.23 14.51
CA LEU A 114 16.02 1.42 15.65
C LEU A 114 16.98 0.25 15.91
N ALA A 115 17.37 -0.48 14.86
CA ALA A 115 18.31 -1.60 14.99
C ALA A 115 19.67 -1.17 15.57
N ILE A 116 20.18 -0.01 15.15
CA ILE A 116 21.41 0.59 15.72
C ILE A 116 21.21 0.90 17.20
N SER A 117 20.11 1.57 17.56
CA SER A 117 19.84 1.95 18.95
C SER A 117 19.74 0.75 19.90
N ILE A 118 19.11 -0.35 19.47
CA ILE A 118 19.01 -1.59 20.26
C ILE A 118 20.40 -2.20 20.48
N LYS A 119 21.24 -2.22 19.44
CA LYS A 119 22.60 -2.76 19.53
C LYS A 119 23.45 -1.94 20.52
N GLU A 120 23.37 -0.62 20.45
CA GLU A 120 24.07 0.28 21.37
C GLU A 120 23.61 0.08 22.82
N LEU A 121 22.30 -0.06 23.04
CA LEU A 121 21.72 -0.27 24.37
C LEU A 121 22.17 -1.63 24.95
N GLY A 122 22.18 -2.69 24.14
CA GLY A 122 22.69 -4.00 24.54
C GLY A 122 24.18 -3.98 24.90
N LEU A 123 25.02 -3.30 24.10
CA LEU A 123 26.44 -3.13 24.40
C LEU A 123 26.67 -2.35 25.69
N ASN A 124 25.86 -1.31 25.93
CA ASN A 124 25.95 -0.51 27.15
C ASN A 124 25.52 -1.31 28.41
N LEU A 125 24.56 -2.22 28.29
CA LEU A 125 24.18 -3.13 29.38
C LEU A 125 25.33 -4.11 29.70
N ILE A 126 25.93 -4.73 28.68
CA ILE A 126 27.08 -5.64 28.87
C ILE A 126 28.27 -4.92 29.52
N ARG A 127 28.55 -3.68 29.14
CA ARG A 127 29.66 -2.88 29.70
C ARG A 127 29.44 -2.43 31.14
N ARG A 128 28.19 -2.43 31.62
CA ARG A 128 27.81 -2.03 32.98
C ARG A 128 27.66 -3.22 33.93
N MET A 129 27.71 -4.44 33.41
CA MET A 129 27.84 -5.68 34.19
C MET A 129 29.31 -5.98 34.42
#